data_AF-A0A1G2F4B0-F1
#
_entry.id   AF-A0A1G2F4B0-F1
#
_cell.length_a   1.000
_cell.length_b   1.000
_cell.length_c   1.000
_cell.angle_alpha   90.00
_cell.angle_beta   90.00
_cell.angle_gamma   90.00
#
_symmetry.space_group_name_H-M   'P 1'
#
loop_
_entity.id
_entity.type
_entity.pdbx_description
1 polymer ?
#
loop_
_entity_poly.entity_id
_entity_poly.type
_entity_poly.pdbx_seq_one_letter_code
_entity_poly.pdbx_strand_id
1 'polypeptide(L)'
;MKRIYFPIIIIVLILISGGVYYFLKNKEQSVQPANILPIIKNEISREEIMEDCMVKISEMSPVKPVLGGKWHINRFWFIKSSNKDFYIEYEDGHIMGQILVEAGKKDGKLDYEVVAYFEPGENDWILKQGEDKFRGEILDLYEHSEELNQWIKKN
;
A
#
# COMPACT_ATOMS: atom_id res chain seq x y z
N MET A 1 67.98 -21.21 8.16
CA MET A 1 67.17 -20.03 7.77
C MET A 1 65.73 -20.05 8.31
N LYS A 2 65.47 -20.48 9.57
CA LYS A 2 64.09 -20.51 10.14
C LYS A 2 63.88 -19.63 11.40
N ARG A 3 64.93 -19.01 11.96
CA ARG A 3 64.86 -18.25 13.22
C ARG A 3 64.42 -16.79 13.07
N ILE A 4 64.49 -16.22 11.87
CA ILE A 4 64.17 -14.80 11.61
C ILE A 4 62.66 -14.56 11.43
N TYR A 5 61.90 -15.57 10.99
CA TYR A 5 60.46 -15.42 10.75
C TYR A 5 59.62 -15.44 12.03
N PHE A 6 60.13 -16.03 13.10
CA PHE A 6 59.42 -16.15 14.38
C PHE A 6 59.05 -14.79 15.01
N PRO A 7 59.95 -13.80 15.15
CA PRO A 7 59.58 -12.48 15.68
C PRO A 7 58.61 -11.71 14.76
N ILE A 8 58.71 -11.88 13.45
CA ILE A 8 57.83 -11.19 12.48
C ILE A 8 56.38 -11.66 12.62
N ILE A 9 56.16 -12.97 12.80
CA ILE A 9 54.83 -13.54 13.00
C ILE A 9 54.18 -13.00 14.29
N ILE A 10 54.96 -12.82 15.36
CA ILE A 10 54.46 -12.27 16.63
C ILE A 10 54.00 -10.81 16.46
N ILE A 11 54.76 -9.98 15.73
CA ILE A 11 54.40 -8.58 15.47
C ILE A 11 53.10 -8.48 14.67
N VAL A 12 52.93 -9.33 13.65
CA VAL A 12 51.71 -9.36 12.82
C VAL A 12 50.49 -9.75 13.67
N LEU A 13 50.61 -10.73 14.57
CA LEU A 13 49.51 -11.12 15.46
C LEU A 13 49.09 -10.00 16.41
N ILE A 14 50.04 -9.22 16.92
CA ILE A 14 49.76 -8.06 17.79
C ILE A 14 49.02 -6.96 17.02
N LEU A 15 49.40 -6.70 15.76
CA LEU A 15 48.73 -5.71 14.92
C LEU A 15 47.29 -6.13 14.57
N ILE A 16 47.07 -7.41 14.24
CA ILE A 16 45.73 -7.93 13.93
C ILE A 16 44.83 -7.85 15.17
N SER A 17 45.32 -8.29 16.33
CA SER A 17 44.54 -8.25 17.57
C SER A 17 44.21 -6.82 18.00
N GLY A 18 45.14 -5.87 17.83
CA GLY A 18 44.87 -4.44 18.04
C GLY A 18 43.81 -3.87 17.08
N GLY A 19 43.86 -4.24 15.80
CA GLY A 19 42.89 -3.80 14.79
C GLY A 19 41.48 -4.32 15.06
N VAL A 20 41.34 -5.59 15.43
CA VAL A 20 40.06 -6.21 15.80
C VAL A 20 39.48 -5.56 17.06
N TYR A 21 40.31 -5.30 18.07
CA TYR A 21 39.88 -4.63 19.30
C TYR A 21 39.36 -3.20 19.01
N TYR A 22 40.08 -2.43 18.18
CA TYR A 22 39.67 -1.08 17.80
C TYR A 22 38.34 -1.10 17.02
N PHE A 23 38.16 -2.05 16.10
CA PHE A 23 36.94 -2.19 15.32
C PHE A 23 35.71 -2.56 16.18
N LEU A 24 35.88 -3.45 17.16
CA LEU A 24 34.79 -3.83 18.06
C LEU A 24 34.37 -2.67 18.98
N LYS A 25 35.34 -1.91 19.49
CA LYS A 25 35.06 -0.75 20.36
C LYS A 25 34.28 0.36 19.64
N ASN A 26 34.51 0.57 18.35
CA ASN A 26 33.77 1.58 17.57
C ASN A 26 32.33 1.19 17.21
N LYS A 27 31.93 -0.08 17.35
CA LYS A 27 30.52 -0.49 17.15
C LYS A 27 29.60 -0.12 18.31
N GLU A 28 30.14 0.26 19.46
CA GLU A 28 29.35 0.62 20.65
C GLU A 28 28.98 2.10 20.73
N GLN A 29 29.03 2.84 19.61
CA GLN A 29 28.36 4.14 19.51
C GLN A 29 26.83 3.94 19.56
N SER A 30 26.36 3.83 20.80
CA SER A 30 25.05 4.19 21.32
C SER A 30 24.20 4.97 20.31
N VAL A 31 23.35 4.25 19.59
CA VAL A 31 22.14 4.81 19.02
C VAL A 31 21.32 5.22 20.23
N GLN A 32 21.33 6.51 20.57
CA GLN A 32 20.44 7.01 21.60
C GLN A 32 19.01 6.58 21.22
N PRO A 33 18.22 6.02 22.16
CA PRO A 33 16.82 5.78 21.89
C PRO A 33 16.21 7.15 21.61
N ALA A 34 15.92 7.42 20.34
CA ALA A 34 15.11 8.56 19.97
C ALA A 34 13.84 8.45 20.83
N ASN A 35 13.48 9.54 21.50
CA ASN A 35 12.14 9.68 22.09
C ASN A 35 11.14 9.60 20.93
N ILE A 36 10.77 8.37 20.55
CA ILE A 36 9.71 8.09 19.60
C ILE A 36 8.44 8.43 20.39
N LEU A 37 7.97 9.67 20.27
CA LEU A 37 6.57 9.96 20.52
C LEU A 37 5.78 8.91 19.72
N PRO A 38 4.74 8.29 20.29
CA PRO A 38 3.92 7.36 19.52
C PRO A 38 3.45 8.12 18.28
N ILE A 39 3.99 7.75 17.11
CA ILE A 39 3.48 8.21 15.84
C ILE A 39 2.08 7.62 15.82
N ILE A 40 1.08 8.47 16.13
CA ILE A 40 -0.32 8.14 15.98
C ILE A 40 -0.47 7.90 14.48
N LYS A 41 -0.35 6.64 14.08
CA LYS A 41 -0.49 6.13 12.72
C LYS A 41 -1.98 6.20 12.35
N ASN A 42 -2.51 7.42 12.32
CA ASN A 42 -3.90 7.68 11.94
C ASN A 42 -4.06 7.76 10.42
N GLU A 43 -2.96 7.76 9.68
CA GLU A 43 -2.99 7.64 8.22
C GLU A 43 -3.45 6.24 7.84
N ILE A 44 -4.54 6.21 7.08
CA ILE A 44 -5.08 5.00 6.45
C ILE A 44 -4.16 4.65 5.28
N SER A 45 -3.67 3.42 5.22
CA SER A 45 -2.87 2.99 4.06
C SER A 45 -3.77 2.57 2.91
N ARG A 46 -3.29 2.71 1.67
CA ARG A 46 -4.05 2.31 0.47
C ARG A 46 -4.26 0.80 0.44
N GLU A 47 -3.28 0.03 0.92
CA GLU A 47 -3.37 -1.42 1.05
C GLU A 47 -4.48 -1.82 2.03
N GLU A 48 -4.56 -1.15 3.18
CA GLU A 48 -5.64 -1.35 4.17
C GLU A 48 -7.02 -1.07 3.55
N ILE A 49 -7.14 0.01 2.77
CA ILE A 49 -8.37 0.35 2.02
C ILE A 49 -8.72 -0.73 1.02
N MET A 50 -7.76 -1.14 0.18
CA MET A 50 -8.02 -2.14 -0.86
C MET A 50 -8.49 -3.46 -0.27
N GLU A 51 -7.84 -3.94 0.80
CA GLU A 51 -8.22 -5.17 1.49
C GLU A 51 -9.64 -5.10 2.10
N ASP A 52 -9.97 -4.00 2.77
CA ASP A 52 -11.28 -3.82 3.41
C ASP A 52 -12.41 -3.54 2.39
N CYS A 53 -12.11 -2.86 1.27
CA CYS A 53 -13.07 -2.70 0.18
C CYS A 53 -13.46 -4.02 -0.48
N MET A 54 -12.53 -4.99 -0.63
CA MET A 54 -12.85 -6.29 -1.22
C MET A 54 -13.96 -7.04 -0.46
N VAL A 55 -14.02 -6.88 0.87
CA VAL A 55 -15.06 -7.52 1.69
C VAL A 55 -16.35 -6.71 1.75
N LYS A 56 -16.28 -5.38 1.57
CA LYS A 56 -17.41 -4.45 1.69
C LYS A 56 -18.05 -4.02 0.37
N ILE A 57 -17.49 -4.39 -0.79
CA ILE A 57 -18.00 -3.93 -2.08
C ILE A 57 -19.49 -4.24 -2.30
N SER A 58 -20.00 -5.32 -1.71
CA SER A 58 -21.42 -5.66 -1.78
C SER A 58 -22.33 -4.72 -0.99
N GLU A 59 -21.80 -4.03 0.01
CA GLU A 59 -22.51 -3.01 0.79
C GLU A 59 -22.39 -1.62 0.14
N MET A 60 -21.25 -1.36 -0.54
CA MET A 60 -20.97 -0.09 -1.21
C MET A 60 -21.65 0.04 -2.57
N SER A 61 -21.86 -1.06 -3.31
CA SER A 61 -22.46 -0.99 -4.65
C SER A 61 -23.91 -0.47 -4.58
N PRO A 62 -24.27 0.60 -5.32
CA PRO A 62 -25.66 1.07 -5.42
C PRO A 62 -26.59 0.08 -6.12
N VAL A 63 -26.02 -0.87 -6.87
CA VAL A 63 -26.74 -1.89 -7.62
C VAL A 63 -26.55 -3.25 -6.95
N LYS A 64 -27.64 -4.02 -6.86
CA LYS A 64 -27.61 -5.39 -6.35
C LYS A 64 -27.04 -6.33 -7.39
N PRO A 65 -26.25 -7.36 -6.99
CA PRO A 65 -25.78 -8.35 -7.93
C PRO A 65 -26.97 -9.13 -8.50
N VAL A 66 -26.83 -9.57 -9.75
CA VAL A 66 -27.87 -10.34 -10.46
C VAL A 66 -27.53 -11.83 -10.47
N LEU A 67 -28.58 -12.66 -10.59
CA LEU A 67 -28.45 -14.11 -10.73
C LEU A 67 -27.64 -14.81 -9.62
N GLY A 68 -27.55 -14.18 -8.43
CA GLY A 68 -26.75 -14.70 -7.32
C GLY A 68 -25.24 -14.51 -7.48
N GLY A 69 -24.81 -13.65 -8.41
CA GLY A 69 -23.42 -13.22 -8.55
C GLY A 69 -22.86 -12.58 -7.28
N LYS A 70 -21.53 -12.52 -7.20
CA LYS A 70 -20.81 -11.79 -6.15
C LYS A 70 -20.03 -10.68 -6.82
N TRP A 71 -19.98 -9.52 -6.18
CA TRP A 71 -19.15 -8.43 -6.65
C TRP A 71 -17.67 -8.75 -6.49
N HIS A 72 -16.91 -8.47 -7.52
CA HIS A 72 -15.46 -8.60 -7.59
C HIS A 72 -14.88 -7.26 -8.00
N ILE A 73 -13.85 -6.80 -7.29
CA ILE A 73 -13.13 -5.58 -7.65
C ILE A 73 -12.04 -5.94 -8.65
N ASN A 74 -12.03 -5.24 -9.79
CA ASN A 74 -11.03 -5.42 -10.83
C ASN A 74 -9.84 -4.46 -10.62
N ARG A 75 -10.14 -3.20 -10.30
CA ARG A 75 -9.16 -2.11 -10.27
C ARG A 75 -9.48 -1.05 -9.22
N PHE A 76 -8.42 -0.41 -8.74
CA PHE A 76 -8.49 0.82 -7.96
C PHE A 76 -7.73 1.94 -8.66
N TRP A 77 -8.29 3.15 -8.65
CA TRP A 77 -7.61 4.37 -9.06
C TRP A 77 -7.61 5.37 -7.92
N PHE A 78 -6.49 5.48 -7.23
CA PHE A 78 -6.33 6.47 -6.16
C PHE A 78 -6.02 7.84 -6.75
N ILE A 79 -6.70 8.87 -6.26
CA ILE A 79 -6.36 10.25 -6.61
C ILE A 79 -4.96 10.54 -6.07
N LYS A 80 -3.98 10.92 -6.89
CA LYS A 80 -2.58 11.06 -6.44
C LYS A 80 -2.39 12.11 -5.34
N SER A 81 -3.23 13.15 -5.34
CA SER A 81 -3.26 14.22 -4.32
C SER A 81 -3.99 13.82 -3.03
N SER A 82 -4.60 12.63 -2.97
CA SER A 82 -5.35 12.12 -1.81
C SER A 82 -4.94 10.68 -1.47
N ASN A 83 -5.14 10.29 -0.21
CA ASN A 83 -5.03 8.88 0.20
C ASN A 83 -6.38 8.27 0.58
N LYS A 84 -7.45 9.07 0.53
CA LYS A 84 -8.80 8.66 0.91
C LYS A 84 -9.79 8.66 -0.24
N ASP A 85 -9.51 9.39 -1.32
CA ASP A 85 -10.40 9.48 -2.47
C ASP A 85 -9.89 8.58 -3.60
N PHE A 86 -10.78 7.74 -4.13
CA PHE A 86 -10.41 6.76 -5.15
C PHE A 86 -11.62 6.23 -5.91
N TYR A 87 -11.39 5.76 -7.13
CA TYR A 87 -12.37 5.01 -7.91
C TYR A 87 -12.17 3.51 -7.70
N ILE A 88 -13.28 2.76 -7.71
CA ILE A 88 -13.30 1.29 -7.70
C ILE A 88 -14.05 0.84 -8.95
N GLU A 89 -13.44 0.01 -9.79
CA GLU A 89 -14.12 -0.73 -10.87
C GLU A 89 -14.39 -2.13 -10.39
N TYR A 90 -15.62 -2.58 -10.57
CA TYR A 90 -16.08 -3.86 -10.04
C TYR A 90 -17.17 -4.48 -10.94
N GLU A 91 -17.33 -5.79 -10.85
CA GLU A 91 -18.30 -6.55 -11.63
C GLU A 91 -18.84 -7.78 -10.89
N ASP A 92 -19.99 -8.32 -11.31
CA ASP A 92 -20.55 -9.59 -10.81
C ASP A 92 -20.62 -10.69 -11.88
N GLY A 93 -19.91 -10.47 -13.00
CA GLY A 93 -19.95 -11.29 -14.21
C GLY A 93 -21.08 -10.96 -15.19
N HIS A 94 -22.04 -10.11 -14.81
CA HIS A 94 -23.14 -9.67 -15.69
C HIS A 94 -23.25 -8.15 -15.77
N ILE A 95 -23.00 -7.47 -14.66
CA ILE A 95 -23.00 -6.02 -14.53
C ILE A 95 -21.57 -5.60 -14.18
N MET A 96 -21.12 -4.54 -14.83
CA MET A 96 -19.89 -3.85 -14.52
C MET A 96 -20.24 -2.42 -14.07
N GLY A 97 -19.52 -1.91 -13.09
CA GLY A 97 -19.74 -0.58 -12.54
C GLY A 97 -18.45 0.05 -12.05
N GLN A 98 -18.51 1.37 -11.86
CA GLN A 98 -17.46 2.10 -11.17
C GLN A 98 -18.10 3.01 -10.11
N ILE A 99 -17.46 3.13 -8.96
CA ILE A 99 -17.84 4.08 -7.91
C ILE A 99 -16.67 4.98 -7.54
N LEU A 100 -16.95 6.25 -7.26
CA LEU A 100 -16.02 7.15 -6.57
C LEU A 100 -16.33 7.09 -5.08
N VAL A 101 -15.30 6.81 -4.28
CA VAL A 101 -15.42 6.57 -2.85
C VAL A 101 -14.49 7.51 -2.08
N GLU A 102 -14.97 8.01 -0.94
CA GLU A 102 -14.17 8.68 0.07
C GLU A 102 -14.06 7.79 1.32
N ALA A 103 -12.83 7.42 1.69
CA ALA A 103 -12.53 6.65 2.88
C ALA A 103 -12.40 7.55 4.11
N GLY A 104 -12.96 7.08 5.22
CA GLY A 104 -12.83 7.68 6.54
C GLY A 104 -12.56 6.63 7.61
N LYS A 105 -12.50 7.10 8.86
CA LYS A 105 -12.48 6.23 10.03
C LYS A 105 -13.64 6.61 10.95
N LYS A 106 -14.45 5.63 11.33
CA LYS A 106 -15.52 5.75 12.31
C LYS A 106 -15.30 4.70 13.39
N ASP A 107 -15.17 5.13 14.64
CA ASP A 107 -14.87 4.26 15.79
C ASP A 107 -13.65 3.37 15.58
N GLY A 108 -12.62 3.91 14.91
CA GLY A 108 -11.37 3.21 14.61
C GLY A 108 -11.44 2.18 13.47
N LYS A 109 -12.59 2.04 12.80
CA LYS A 109 -12.77 1.17 11.62
C LYS A 109 -12.89 2.00 10.35
N LEU A 110 -12.48 1.42 9.22
CA LEU A 110 -12.69 2.05 7.92
C LEU A 110 -14.19 2.14 7.60
N ASP A 111 -14.57 3.33 7.15
CA ASP A 111 -15.91 3.69 6.73
C ASP A 111 -15.81 4.34 5.34
N TYR A 112 -16.85 4.19 4.52
CA TYR A 112 -16.80 4.63 3.13
C TYR A 112 -18.06 5.38 2.75
N GLU A 113 -17.88 6.50 2.07
CA GLU A 113 -18.96 7.25 1.44
C GLU A 113 -18.85 7.11 -0.08
N VAL A 114 -19.92 6.61 -0.71
CA VAL A 114 -20.02 6.57 -2.17
C VAL A 114 -20.45 7.94 -2.67
N VAL A 115 -19.51 8.66 -3.29
CA VAL A 115 -19.69 10.03 -3.78
C VAL A 115 -20.31 10.04 -5.18
N ALA A 116 -19.96 9.07 -6.02
CA ALA A 116 -20.51 8.93 -7.36
C ALA A 116 -20.58 7.47 -7.83
N TYR A 117 -21.47 7.20 -8.78
CA TYR A 117 -21.64 5.91 -9.43
C TYR A 117 -21.71 6.07 -10.95
N PHE A 118 -21.03 5.17 -11.65
CA PHE A 118 -20.87 5.18 -13.10
C PHE A 118 -21.17 3.80 -13.69
N GLU A 119 -21.70 3.80 -14.90
CA GLU A 119 -21.90 2.59 -15.72
C GLU A 119 -21.02 2.67 -16.98
N PRO A 120 -20.65 1.52 -17.57
CA PRO A 120 -19.94 1.49 -18.84
C PRO A 120 -20.77 2.18 -19.95
N GLY A 121 -20.15 3.13 -20.64
CA GLY A 121 -20.64 3.70 -21.89
C GLY A 121 -19.95 3.06 -23.10
N GLU A 122 -20.17 3.64 -24.28
CA GLU A 122 -19.56 3.15 -25.53
C GLU A 122 -18.04 3.33 -25.54
N ASN A 123 -17.55 4.46 -25.00
CA ASN A 123 -16.13 4.81 -25.03
C ASN A 123 -15.57 5.24 -23.66
N ASP A 124 -16.43 5.46 -22.66
CA ASP A 124 -16.04 5.99 -21.35
C ASP A 124 -17.09 5.62 -20.29
N TRP A 125 -16.78 5.89 -19.02
CA TRP A 125 -17.69 5.77 -17.90
C TRP A 125 -18.74 6.89 -17.89
N ILE A 126 -20.01 6.50 -17.80
CA ILE A 126 -21.13 7.43 -17.75
C ILE A 126 -21.60 7.59 -16.30
N LEU A 127 -21.48 8.81 -15.76
CA LEU A 127 -22.00 9.18 -14.45
C LEU A 127 -23.52 8.98 -14.39
N LYS A 128 -23.99 8.19 -13.42
CA LYS A 128 -25.42 7.91 -13.19
C LYS A 128 -25.95 8.55 -11.92
N GLN A 129 -25.12 8.67 -10.89
CA GLN A 129 -25.50 9.24 -9.61
C GLN A 129 -24.30 9.96 -8.97
N GLY A 130 -24.57 11.05 -8.25
CA GLY A 130 -23.55 11.79 -7.49
C GLY A 130 -22.79 12.81 -8.32
N GLU A 131 -21.56 13.12 -7.90
CA GLU A 131 -20.69 14.12 -8.55
C GLU A 131 -19.26 13.59 -8.71
N ASP A 132 -18.73 13.70 -9.94
CA ASP A 132 -17.36 13.34 -10.27
C ASP A 132 -16.39 14.50 -9.96
N LYS A 133 -16.14 14.76 -8.68
CA LYS A 133 -15.35 15.90 -8.20
C LYS A 133 -13.85 15.86 -8.56
N PHE A 134 -13.36 14.71 -9.06
CA PHE A 134 -11.94 14.50 -9.40
C PHE A 134 -11.71 14.23 -10.89
N ARG A 135 -12.68 14.59 -11.74
CA ARG A 135 -12.53 14.47 -13.19
C ARG A 135 -11.26 15.19 -13.68
N GLY A 136 -10.38 14.44 -14.32
CA GLY A 136 -9.13 14.96 -14.90
C GLY A 136 -7.93 15.00 -13.94
N GLU A 137 -8.10 14.56 -12.70
CA GLU A 137 -6.98 14.41 -11.76
C GLU A 137 -6.03 13.28 -12.16
N ILE A 138 -4.80 13.34 -11.63
CA ILE A 138 -3.80 12.28 -11.84
C ILE A 138 -4.12 11.11 -10.91
N LEU A 139 -4.18 9.91 -11.48
CA LEU A 139 -4.56 8.69 -10.78
C LEU A 139 -3.37 7.73 -10.66
N ASP A 140 -3.25 7.06 -9.51
CA ASP A 140 -2.40 5.89 -9.34
C ASP A 140 -3.27 4.63 -9.52
N LEU A 141 -3.00 3.83 -10.55
CA LEU A 141 -3.74 2.62 -10.89
C LEU A 141 -3.14 1.40 -10.18
N TYR A 142 -4.00 0.61 -9.55
CA TYR A 142 -3.69 -0.68 -8.99
C TYR A 142 -4.59 -1.76 -9.61
N GLU A 143 -3.98 -2.88 -10.00
CA GLU A 143 -4.68 -4.07 -10.49
C GLU A 143 -4.27 -5.28 -9.64
N HIS A 144 -5.21 -6.20 -9.41
CA HIS A 144 -4.92 -7.43 -8.68
C HIS A 144 -4.12 -8.39 -9.56
N SER A 145 -3.00 -8.87 -9.05
CA SER A 145 -2.17 -9.89 -9.71
C SER A 145 -2.50 -11.26 -9.14
N GLU A 146 -3.17 -12.10 -9.92
CA GLU A 146 -3.50 -13.47 -9.50
C GLU A 146 -2.25 -14.29 -9.13
N GLU A 147 -1.17 -14.15 -9.91
CA GLU A 147 0.10 -14.87 -9.68
C GLU A 147 0.71 -14.59 -8.31
N LEU A 148 0.66 -13.32 -7.88
CA LEU A 148 1.29 -12.85 -6.65
C LEU A 148 0.29 -12.68 -5.50
N ASN A 149 -1.01 -12.86 -5.79
CA ASN A 149 -2.12 -12.63 -4.88
C ASN A 149 -2.00 -11.28 -4.13
N GLN A 150 -1.68 -10.21 -4.88
CA GLN A 150 -1.48 -8.87 -4.34
C GLN A 150 -1.86 -7.78 -5.36
N TRP A 151 -2.17 -6.59 -4.86
CA TRP A 151 -2.39 -5.40 -5.68
C TRP A 151 -1.06 -4.82 -6.17
N ILE A 152 -0.94 -4.61 -7.49
CA ILE A 152 0.28 -4.07 -8.11
C ILE A 152 -0.04 -2.72 -8.72
N LYS A 153 0.76 -1.71 -8.36
CA LYS A 153 0.73 -0.39 -9.00
C LYS A 153 1.21 -0.48 -10.45
N LYS A 154 0.44 0.06 -11.39
CA LYS A 154 0.73 -0.03 -12.84
C LYS A 154 1.37 1.21 -13.46
N ASN A 155 1.33 2.37 -12.79
CA ASN A 155 1.84 3.64 -13.32
C ASN A 155 2.64 4.46 -12.32
#